data_AF-A0AAV0N040-F1
#
_entry.id   AF-A0AAV0N040-F1
#
_cell.length_a   1.000
_cell.length_b   1.000
_cell.length_c   1.000
_cell.angle_alpha   90.00
_cell.angle_beta   90.00
_cell.angle_gamma   90.00
#
_symmetry.space_group_name_H-M   'P 1'
#
loop_
_entity.id
_entity.type
_entity.pdbx_description
1 polymer ?
#
loop_
_entity_poly.entity_id
_entity_poly.type
_entity_poly.pdbx_seq_one_letter_code
_entity_poly.pdbx_strand_id
1 'polypeptide(L)'
;MDLHHQSNPVKTKQLHSFQVSPPAGSLDPSAASLPITFFDVMWLNSRPMRRLFFYDFPYPTLHFTQSTLPLLRRSLSLALHRFYPLAGSLVVPPPPQLPFLSFSPASDSVPLTIAEAESDVDYDGLVGNQPRDVRELHPLVPEMNPGKVRSEDGARLSPLLAVQVTVFPNRGLCIGVQFHHVAADGMAFHGFMKLWAALLRSAATGGDAGACDQLSLPADHLQHRFGFSLIEKGFA
;
A
#
# COMPACT_ATOMS: atom_id res chain seq x y z
N MET A 1 -8.26 0.59 -40.58
CA MET A 1 -7.90 -0.82 -40.28
C MET A 1 -7.27 -0.80 -38.90
N ASP A 2 -8.10 -0.81 -37.86
CA ASP A 2 -7.61 -0.89 -36.49
C ASP A 2 -7.19 -2.33 -36.22
N LEU A 3 -5.87 -2.56 -36.28
CA LEU A 3 -5.29 -3.78 -35.74
C LEU A 3 -5.52 -3.72 -34.23
N HIS A 4 -6.58 -4.39 -33.76
CA HIS A 4 -6.69 -4.79 -32.36
C HIS A 4 -5.46 -5.65 -32.05
N HIS A 5 -4.39 -5.01 -31.57
CA HIS A 5 -3.28 -5.70 -30.94
C HIS A 5 -3.88 -6.37 -29.70
N GLN A 6 -4.11 -7.67 -29.80
CA GLN A 6 -4.64 -8.46 -28.72
C GLN A 6 -3.54 -8.63 -27.69
N SER A 7 -3.41 -7.61 -26.84
CA SER A 7 -2.44 -7.56 -25.77
C SER A 7 -2.82 -8.59 -24.70
N ASN A 8 -1.91 -9.51 -24.42
CA ASN A 8 -2.11 -10.49 -23.37
C ASN A 8 -1.78 -9.89 -22.00
N PRO A 9 -2.57 -10.18 -20.95
CA PRO A 9 -2.24 -9.81 -19.58
C PRO A 9 -0.84 -10.25 -19.19
N VAL A 10 -0.12 -9.44 -18.41
CA VAL A 10 1.16 -9.86 -17.83
C VAL A 10 0.94 -11.13 -17.03
N LYS A 11 1.66 -12.19 -17.36
CA LYS A 11 1.57 -13.43 -16.61
C LYS A 11 2.53 -13.36 -15.43
N THR A 12 1.98 -13.58 -14.23
CA THR A 12 2.74 -13.57 -12.99
C THR A 12 2.46 -14.85 -12.21
N LYS A 13 3.50 -15.41 -11.61
CA LYS A 13 3.41 -16.49 -10.65
C LYS A 13 3.58 -15.93 -9.24
N GLN A 14 2.58 -16.13 -8.39
CA GLN A 14 2.72 -15.82 -6.96
C GLN A 14 3.74 -16.77 -6.33
N LEU A 15 4.70 -16.20 -5.59
CA LEU A 15 5.75 -16.92 -4.89
C LEU A 15 5.46 -17.02 -3.39
N HIS A 16 5.10 -15.90 -2.76
CA HIS A 16 4.87 -15.82 -1.32
C HIS A 16 3.74 -14.83 -1.00
N SER A 17 3.12 -15.01 0.16
CA SER A 17 2.19 -14.05 0.74
C SER A 17 2.55 -13.80 2.20
N PHE A 18 2.50 -12.54 2.62
CA PHE A 18 2.80 -12.12 3.98
C PHE A 18 1.69 -11.21 4.51
N GLN A 19 1.54 -11.23 5.83
CA GLN A 19 0.79 -10.21 6.57
C GLN A 19 1.80 -9.33 7.30
N VAL A 20 1.80 -8.02 7.02
CA VAL A 20 2.75 -7.06 7.59
C VAL A 20 2.02 -6.13 8.53
N SER A 21 2.23 -6.32 9.83
CA SER A 21 1.69 -5.45 10.89
C SER A 21 2.68 -4.34 11.26
N PRO A 22 2.20 -3.24 11.86
CA PRO A 22 3.07 -2.30 12.57
C PRO A 22 3.90 -2.98 13.68
N PRO A 23 4.98 -2.36 14.17
CA PRO A 23 5.78 -2.90 15.27
C PRO A 23 4.95 -3.00 16.57
N ALA A 24 5.07 -4.13 17.27
CA ALA A 24 4.32 -4.40 18.49
C ALA A 24 4.63 -3.40 19.61
N GLY A 25 3.63 -3.11 20.46
CA GLY A 25 3.78 -2.32 21.69
C GLY A 25 3.96 -0.81 21.51
N SER A 26 3.79 -0.30 20.29
CA SER A 26 4.12 1.09 19.94
C SER A 26 2.90 1.99 19.76
N LEU A 27 1.69 1.43 19.63
CA LEU A 27 0.46 2.19 19.33
C LEU A 27 -0.50 2.14 20.53
N ASP A 28 -1.08 3.30 20.87
CA ASP A 28 -2.10 3.41 21.90
C ASP A 28 -3.36 2.64 21.49
N PRO A 29 -3.87 1.70 22.32
CA PRO A 29 -5.15 1.03 22.10
C PRO A 29 -6.33 1.99 21.89
N SER A 30 -6.27 3.23 22.39
CA SER A 30 -7.30 4.25 22.18
C SER A 30 -7.38 4.76 20.73
N ALA A 31 -6.30 4.58 19.95
CA ALA A 31 -6.23 4.97 18.54
C ALA A 31 -6.89 3.95 17.58
N ALA A 32 -7.58 2.93 18.13
CA ALA A 32 -8.13 1.79 17.38
C ALA A 32 -9.32 2.11 16.48
N SER A 33 -9.91 3.31 16.58
CA SER A 33 -11.03 3.73 15.73
C SER A 33 -10.89 5.19 15.31
N LEU A 34 -11.10 5.45 14.01
CA LEU A 34 -11.11 6.79 13.44
C LEU A 34 -12.48 7.06 12.79
N PRO A 35 -13.20 8.12 13.20
CA PRO A 35 -14.46 8.47 12.59
C PRO A 35 -14.25 8.97 11.15
N ILE A 36 -15.19 8.63 10.25
CA ILE A 36 -15.23 9.18 8.89
C ILE A 36 -15.64 10.65 8.96
N THR A 37 -14.86 11.53 8.34
CA THR A 37 -15.19 12.95 8.23
C THR A 37 -16.02 13.23 6.97
N PHE A 38 -16.60 14.43 6.86
CA PHE A 38 -17.33 14.85 5.66
C PHE A 38 -16.51 14.71 4.36
N PHE A 39 -15.20 14.96 4.42
CA PHE A 39 -14.31 14.81 3.26
C PHE A 39 -14.10 13.37 2.83
N ASP A 40 -14.27 12.42 3.75
CA ASP A 40 -14.07 10.99 3.51
C ASP A 40 -15.36 10.34 2.97
N VAL A 41 -16.53 10.91 3.25
CA VAL A 41 -17.86 10.37 2.87
C VAL A 41 -17.99 10.15 1.36
N MET A 42 -17.52 11.08 0.54
CA MET A 42 -17.58 10.96 -0.92
C MET A 42 -16.79 9.75 -1.46
N TRP A 43 -15.85 9.23 -0.66
CA TRP A 43 -14.98 8.11 -1.03
C TRP A 43 -15.47 6.76 -0.52
N LEU A 44 -16.53 6.70 0.31
CA LEU A 44 -17.06 5.44 0.87
C LEU A 44 -17.47 4.41 -0.19
N ASN A 45 -18.02 4.87 -1.31
CA ASN A 45 -18.45 4.03 -2.42
C ASN A 45 -17.47 4.02 -3.61
N SER A 46 -16.28 4.62 -3.43
CA SER A 46 -15.28 4.68 -4.49
C SER A 46 -14.62 3.32 -4.71
N ARG A 47 -14.26 3.02 -5.96
CA ARG A 47 -13.41 1.86 -6.22
C ARG A 47 -12.01 2.12 -5.63
N PRO A 48 -11.34 1.09 -5.08
CA PRO A 48 -9.99 1.27 -4.58
C PRO A 48 -9.04 1.80 -5.65
N MET A 49 -8.19 2.74 -5.24
CA MET A 49 -7.15 3.31 -6.07
C MET A 49 -6.06 2.27 -6.32
N ARG A 50 -5.54 2.22 -7.55
CA ARG A 50 -4.45 1.34 -7.97
C ARG A 50 -3.28 2.18 -8.44
N ARG A 51 -2.06 1.87 -7.97
CA ARG A 51 -0.81 2.54 -8.34
C ARG A 51 0.26 1.49 -8.60
N LEU A 52 1.07 1.72 -9.63
CA LEU A 52 2.20 0.87 -9.98
C LEU A 52 3.46 1.74 -9.99
N PHE A 53 4.53 1.23 -9.38
CA PHE A 53 5.84 1.87 -9.36
C PHE A 53 6.86 0.90 -9.95
N PHE A 54 7.48 1.28 -11.05
CA PHE A 54 8.47 0.47 -11.75
C PHE A 54 9.89 0.94 -11.42
N TYR A 55 10.80 -0.01 -11.20
CA TYR A 55 12.20 0.23 -10.87
C TYR A 55 13.10 -0.73 -11.65
N ASP A 56 14.25 -0.22 -12.10
CA ASP A 56 15.33 -1.08 -12.59
C ASP A 56 15.82 -1.99 -11.48
N PHE A 57 15.94 -3.28 -11.79
CA PHE A 57 16.40 -4.29 -10.85
C PHE A 57 17.13 -5.41 -11.62
N PRO A 58 18.43 -5.22 -11.93
CA PRO A 58 19.19 -6.14 -12.77
C PRO A 58 19.68 -7.36 -11.99
N TYR A 59 18.79 -7.99 -11.20
CA TYR A 59 19.11 -9.14 -10.35
C TYR A 59 18.07 -10.26 -10.49
N PRO A 60 18.46 -11.52 -10.26
CA PRO A 60 17.51 -12.64 -10.21
C PRO A 60 16.54 -12.54 -9.04
N THR A 61 15.40 -13.24 -9.14
CA THR A 61 14.41 -13.34 -8.06
C THR A 61 14.97 -13.91 -6.76
N LEU A 62 15.94 -14.82 -6.85
CA LEU A 62 16.63 -15.36 -5.67
C LEU A 62 17.32 -14.23 -4.88
N HIS A 63 17.99 -13.30 -5.59
CA HIS A 63 18.64 -12.15 -4.96
C HIS A 63 17.62 -11.24 -4.28
N PHE A 64 16.50 -10.93 -4.94
CA PHE A 64 15.40 -10.18 -4.32
C PHE A 64 14.92 -10.84 -3.02
N THR A 65 14.65 -12.15 -3.07
CA THR A 65 14.11 -12.91 -1.95
C THR A 65 15.06 -12.92 -0.76
N GLN A 66 16.37 -13.02 -0.99
CA GLN A 66 17.38 -13.11 0.07
C GLN A 66 17.81 -11.76 0.63
N SER A 67 17.88 -10.70 -0.19
CA SER A 67 18.46 -9.41 0.20
C SER A 67 17.42 -8.31 0.39
N THR A 68 16.51 -8.12 -0.57
CA THR A 68 15.61 -6.97 -0.62
C THR A 68 14.33 -7.23 0.18
N LEU A 69 13.76 -8.43 0.06
CA LEU A 69 12.48 -8.78 0.68
C LEU A 69 12.47 -8.62 2.22
N PRO A 70 13.50 -9.05 2.98
CA PRO A 70 13.53 -8.84 4.43
C PRO A 70 13.51 -7.34 4.80
N LEU A 71 14.28 -6.53 4.09
CA LEU A 71 14.35 -5.07 4.30
C LEU A 71 13.04 -4.39 3.92
N LEU A 72 12.42 -4.82 2.82
CA LEU A 72 11.14 -4.30 2.34
C LEU A 72 10.01 -4.58 3.34
N ARG A 73 9.96 -5.79 3.92
CA ARG A 73 9.00 -6.15 4.96
C ARG A 73 9.20 -5.33 6.24
N ARG A 74 10.43 -5.21 6.70
CA ARG A 74 10.76 -4.44 7.90
C ARG A 74 10.44 -2.95 7.74
N SER A 75 10.84 -2.35 6.62
CA SER A 75 10.56 -0.94 6.33
C SER A 75 9.06 -0.66 6.16
N LEU A 76 8.30 -1.59 5.57
CA LEU A 76 6.85 -1.47 5.47
C LEU A 76 6.20 -1.50 6.86
N SER A 77 6.58 -2.45 7.71
CA SER A 77 6.13 -2.51 9.11
C SER A 77 6.38 -1.19 9.83
N LEU A 78 7.60 -0.64 9.74
CA LEU A 78 7.96 0.65 10.33
C LEU A 78 7.15 1.82 9.75
N ALA A 79 6.89 1.85 8.44
CA ALA A 79 6.06 2.90 7.83
C ALA A 79 4.61 2.84 8.32
N LEU A 80 4.07 1.63 8.50
CA LEU A 80 2.74 1.41 9.05
C LEU A 80 2.65 1.81 10.53
N HIS A 81 3.75 1.96 11.26
CA HIS A 81 3.68 2.56 12.58
C HIS A 81 3.11 3.99 12.53
N ARG A 82 3.57 4.80 11.56
CA ARG A 82 3.10 6.18 11.40
C ARG A 82 1.78 6.28 10.64
N PHE A 83 1.53 5.34 9.74
CA PHE A 83 0.32 5.26 8.91
C PHE A 83 -0.55 4.05 9.30
N TYR A 84 -0.70 3.80 10.60
CA TYR A 84 -1.39 2.62 11.13
C TYR A 84 -2.83 2.43 10.61
N PRO A 85 -3.61 3.48 10.28
CA PRO A 85 -4.95 3.25 9.74
C PRO A 85 -4.94 2.46 8.43
N LEU A 86 -3.87 2.53 7.63
CA LEU A 86 -3.75 1.78 6.38
C LEU A 86 -3.68 0.26 6.59
N ALA A 87 -3.25 -0.21 7.76
CA ALA A 87 -3.25 -1.63 8.11
C ALA A 87 -4.64 -2.13 8.56
N GLY A 88 -5.56 -1.21 8.84
CA GLY A 88 -6.89 -1.51 9.35
C GLY A 88 -7.93 -1.77 8.25
N SER A 89 -9.19 -1.65 8.64
CA SER A 89 -10.36 -1.86 7.79
C SER A 89 -11.34 -0.70 7.86
N LEU A 90 -11.98 -0.37 6.73
CA LEU A 90 -13.24 0.37 6.73
C LEU A 90 -14.34 -0.56 7.25
N VAL A 91 -15.02 -0.13 8.31
CA VAL A 91 -16.19 -0.78 8.88
C VAL A 91 -17.43 -0.02 8.43
N VAL A 92 -18.36 -0.73 7.77
CA VAL A 92 -19.66 -0.19 7.36
C VAL A 92 -20.77 -0.98 8.06
N PRO A 93 -21.21 -0.53 9.25
CA PRO A 93 -22.28 -1.20 10.00
C PRO A 93 -23.66 -0.99 9.36
N PRO A 94 -24.67 -1.78 9.74
CA PRO A 94 -26.05 -1.51 9.37
C PRO A 94 -26.52 -0.14 9.91
N PRO A 95 -27.42 0.57 9.19
CA PRO A 95 -28.04 1.78 9.72
C PRO A 95 -28.71 1.53 11.08
N PRO A 96 -28.67 2.49 12.02
CA PRO A 96 -28.29 3.89 11.86
C PRO A 96 -26.82 4.21 12.15
N GLN A 97 -25.98 3.20 12.40
CA GLN A 97 -24.58 3.43 12.77
C GLN A 97 -23.78 3.97 11.59
N LEU A 98 -22.85 4.88 11.87
CA LEU A 98 -22.01 5.50 10.84
C LEU A 98 -20.76 4.64 10.56
N PRO A 99 -20.25 4.65 9.32
CA PRO A 99 -18.97 4.03 8.99
C PRO A 99 -17.80 4.66 9.76
N PHE A 100 -16.77 3.87 10.01
CA PHE A 100 -15.53 4.29 10.68
C PHE A 100 -14.35 3.43 10.19
N LEU A 101 -13.12 3.91 10.36
CA LEU A 101 -11.92 3.10 10.16
C LEU A 101 -11.56 2.43 11.48
N SER A 102 -11.30 1.14 11.45
CA SER A 102 -10.89 0.36 12.62
C SER A 102 -9.49 -0.18 12.42
N PHE A 103 -8.67 -0.14 13.46
CA PHE A 103 -7.36 -0.75 13.50
C PHE A 103 -7.12 -1.45 14.85
N SER A 104 -6.75 -2.72 14.81
CA SER A 104 -6.36 -3.53 15.96
C SER A 104 -4.87 -3.89 15.91
N PRO A 105 -4.03 -3.35 16.81
CA PRO A 105 -2.60 -3.67 16.84
C PRO A 105 -2.29 -5.17 16.98
N ALA A 106 -3.23 -5.95 17.51
CA ALA A 106 -3.05 -7.38 17.77
C ALA A 106 -3.33 -8.27 16.54
N SER A 107 -4.10 -7.80 15.56
CA SER A 107 -4.60 -8.62 14.45
C SER A 107 -4.39 -8.01 13.07
N ASP A 108 -4.34 -6.68 12.99
CA ASP A 108 -4.44 -5.99 11.72
C ASP A 108 -3.07 -5.87 11.05
N SER A 109 -3.11 -5.98 9.72
CA SER A 109 -1.93 -6.13 8.89
C SER A 109 -2.24 -5.80 7.45
N VAL A 110 -1.20 -5.46 6.71
CA VAL A 110 -1.29 -5.25 5.26
C VAL A 110 -0.88 -6.53 4.55
N PRO A 111 -1.72 -7.08 3.64
CA PRO A 111 -1.31 -8.17 2.78
C PRO A 111 -0.22 -7.70 1.81
N LEU A 112 0.90 -8.42 1.81
CA LEU A 112 2.03 -8.24 0.92
C LEU A 112 2.24 -9.52 0.10
N THR A 113 1.92 -9.44 -1.19
CA THR A 113 2.12 -10.54 -2.14
C THR A 113 3.45 -10.37 -2.87
N ILE A 114 4.24 -11.43 -2.95
CA ILE A 114 5.44 -11.49 -3.79
C ILE A 114 5.14 -12.37 -5.00
N ALA A 115 5.38 -11.83 -6.19
CA ALA A 115 5.20 -12.52 -7.45
C ALA A 115 6.45 -12.39 -8.33
N GLU A 116 6.54 -13.26 -9.33
CA GLU A 116 7.53 -13.22 -10.39
C GLU A 116 6.80 -13.19 -11.73
N ALA A 117 7.25 -12.34 -12.65
CA ALA A 117 6.76 -12.31 -14.02
C ALA A 117 7.34 -13.48 -14.82
N GLU A 118 6.56 -14.06 -15.73
CA GLU A 118 7.07 -15.07 -16.67
C GLU A 118 8.20 -14.49 -17.55
N SER A 119 9.09 -15.35 -18.02
CA SER A 119 10.31 -14.95 -18.74
C SER A 119 10.07 -14.31 -20.11
N ASP A 120 8.89 -14.51 -20.70
CA ASP A 120 8.48 -13.95 -22.00
C ASP A 120 7.87 -12.54 -21.88
N VAL A 121 7.75 -12.00 -20.66
CA VAL A 121 7.18 -10.67 -20.43
C VAL A 121 8.20 -9.58 -20.76
N ASP A 122 7.86 -8.73 -21.74
CA ASP A 122 8.67 -7.57 -22.14
C ASP A 122 8.54 -6.41 -21.14
N TYR A 123 9.46 -6.36 -20.17
CA TYR A 123 9.52 -5.29 -19.17
C TYR A 123 9.76 -3.90 -19.79
N ASP A 124 10.66 -3.80 -20.78
CA ASP A 124 11.03 -2.51 -21.37
C ASP A 124 9.84 -1.92 -22.16
N GLY A 125 9.07 -2.80 -22.83
CA GLY A 125 7.78 -2.47 -23.38
C GLY A 125 6.84 -1.91 -22.30
N LEU A 126 6.62 -2.65 -21.21
CA LEU A 126 5.70 -2.28 -20.12
C LEU A 126 5.94 -0.90 -19.53
N VAL A 127 7.21 -0.51 -19.34
CA VAL A 127 7.59 0.81 -18.78
C VAL A 127 7.69 1.92 -19.82
N GLY A 128 7.64 1.56 -21.11
CA GLY A 128 7.67 2.51 -22.21
C GLY A 128 6.40 3.36 -22.34
N ASN A 129 6.52 4.53 -22.95
CA ASN A 129 5.41 5.48 -23.15
C ASN A 129 4.49 5.14 -24.34
N GLN A 130 4.56 3.92 -24.86
CA GLN A 130 3.73 3.51 -25.99
C GLN A 130 2.30 3.21 -25.53
N PRO A 131 1.27 3.46 -26.36
CA PRO A 131 -0.10 3.07 -26.08
C PRO A 131 -0.20 1.57 -25.80
N ARG A 132 -0.97 1.20 -24.78
CA ARG A 132 -1.18 -0.18 -24.36
C ARG A 132 -2.52 -0.38 -23.69
N ASP A 133 -2.97 -1.62 -23.63
CA ASP A 133 -4.17 -1.95 -22.91
C ASP A 133 -3.89 -1.99 -21.41
N VAL A 134 -4.66 -1.22 -20.63
CA VAL A 134 -4.52 -1.20 -19.16
C VAL A 134 -4.72 -2.58 -18.53
N ARG A 135 -5.45 -3.48 -19.21
CA ARG A 135 -5.65 -4.88 -18.76
C ARG A 135 -4.34 -5.66 -18.68
N GLU A 136 -3.33 -5.27 -19.45
CA GLU A 136 -1.98 -5.83 -19.35
C GLU A 136 -1.40 -5.69 -17.94
N LEU A 137 -1.71 -4.58 -17.27
CA LEU A 137 -1.14 -4.21 -15.97
C LEU A 137 -1.95 -4.72 -14.78
N HIS A 138 -3.17 -5.22 -15.00
CA HIS A 138 -4.04 -5.71 -13.92
C HIS A 138 -3.36 -6.77 -13.03
N PRO A 139 -2.60 -7.75 -13.57
CA PRO A 139 -1.93 -8.76 -12.75
C PRO A 139 -0.81 -8.21 -11.86
N LEU A 140 -0.34 -6.98 -12.09
CA LEU A 140 0.69 -6.32 -11.27
C LEU A 140 0.11 -5.60 -10.04
N VAL A 141 -1.21 -5.49 -9.94
CA VAL A 141 -1.89 -4.86 -8.81
C VAL A 141 -2.32 -5.94 -7.82
N PRO A 142 -2.12 -5.74 -6.51
CA PRO A 142 -2.60 -6.69 -5.51
C PRO A 142 -4.13 -6.81 -5.55
N GLU A 143 -4.63 -8.01 -5.27
CA GLU A 143 -6.06 -8.20 -5.05
C GLU A 143 -6.46 -7.75 -3.66
N MET A 144 -7.22 -6.66 -3.59
CA MET A 144 -7.98 -6.30 -2.40
C MET A 144 -9.42 -6.81 -2.58
N ASN A 145 -9.96 -7.52 -1.59
CA ASN A 145 -11.32 -8.07 -1.60
C ASN A 145 -12.29 -7.22 -0.74
N PRO A 146 -12.58 -5.96 -1.11
CA PRO A 146 -13.39 -5.06 -0.28
C PRO A 146 -14.82 -5.58 -0.14
N GLY A 147 -15.34 -5.53 1.08
CA GLY A 147 -16.74 -5.73 1.39
C GLY A 147 -17.27 -7.15 1.17
N LYS A 148 -16.39 -8.15 0.99
CA LYS A 148 -16.74 -9.58 0.97
C LYS A 148 -16.87 -10.17 2.37
N VAL A 149 -16.17 -9.59 3.35
CA VAL A 149 -16.21 -10.04 4.74
C VAL A 149 -17.31 -9.30 5.48
N ARG A 150 -18.14 -10.05 6.21
CA ARG A 150 -19.10 -9.51 7.15
C ARG A 150 -18.73 -9.97 8.55
N SER A 151 -18.76 -9.08 9.52
CA SER A 151 -18.68 -9.42 10.94
C SER A 151 -20.00 -10.05 11.42
N GLU A 152 -19.97 -10.63 12.60
CA GLU A 152 -21.13 -11.30 13.23
C GLU A 152 -22.31 -10.34 13.46
N ASP A 153 -22.02 -9.07 13.71
CA ASP A 153 -23.01 -7.98 13.84
C ASP A 153 -23.56 -7.48 12.48
N GLY A 154 -23.11 -8.06 11.36
CA GLY A 154 -23.56 -7.73 10.02
C GLY A 154 -22.84 -6.56 9.36
N ALA A 155 -21.84 -5.94 10.01
CA ALA A 155 -21.05 -4.88 9.40
C ALA A 155 -20.19 -5.42 8.24
N ARG A 156 -20.05 -4.63 7.17
CA ARG A 156 -19.17 -4.95 6.04
C ARG A 156 -17.77 -4.45 6.35
N LEU A 157 -16.79 -5.33 6.19
CA LEU A 157 -15.38 -5.01 6.40
C LEU A 157 -14.66 -4.92 5.06
N SER A 158 -13.88 -3.86 4.87
CA SER A 158 -13.05 -3.68 3.69
C SER A 158 -11.63 -3.30 4.09
N PRO A 159 -10.60 -4.09 3.71
CA PRO A 159 -9.22 -3.70 3.96
C PRO A 159 -8.89 -2.39 3.25
N LEU A 160 -7.96 -1.62 3.83
CA LEU A 160 -7.65 -0.27 3.38
C LEU A 160 -6.42 -0.19 2.47
N LEU A 161 -5.50 -1.15 2.57
CA LEU A 161 -4.27 -1.22 1.78
C LEU A 161 -3.92 -2.67 1.46
N ALA A 162 -3.42 -2.91 0.26
CA ALA A 162 -2.76 -4.14 -0.15
C ALA A 162 -1.54 -3.79 -1.02
N VAL A 163 -0.50 -4.61 -0.95
CA VAL A 163 0.74 -4.41 -1.70
C VAL A 163 1.12 -5.69 -2.44
N GLN A 164 1.57 -5.54 -3.68
CA GLN A 164 2.21 -6.60 -4.44
C GLN A 164 3.59 -6.14 -4.90
N VAL A 165 4.58 -7.01 -4.82
CA VAL A 165 5.88 -6.80 -5.44
C VAL A 165 6.08 -7.90 -6.48
N THR A 166 6.21 -7.49 -7.75
CA THR A 166 6.45 -8.40 -8.87
C THR A 166 7.88 -8.21 -9.38
N VAL A 167 8.67 -9.28 -9.33
CA VAL A 167 10.04 -9.31 -9.87
C VAL A 167 9.99 -9.69 -11.35
N PHE A 168 10.70 -8.95 -12.19
CA PHE A 168 11.00 -9.28 -13.58
C PHE A 168 12.47 -9.71 -13.62
N PRO A 169 12.76 -11.03 -13.62
CA PRO A 169 14.10 -11.54 -13.37
C PRO A 169 15.17 -10.87 -14.24
N ASN A 170 16.24 -10.39 -13.60
CA ASN A 170 17.39 -9.73 -14.24
C ASN A 170 17.08 -8.42 -14.97
N ARG A 171 15.88 -7.84 -14.81
CA ARG A 171 15.48 -6.61 -15.50
C ARG A 171 14.90 -5.57 -14.55
N GLY A 172 13.83 -5.90 -13.84
CA GLY A 172 13.01 -4.90 -13.19
C GLY A 172 12.21 -5.40 -11.99
N LEU A 173 11.62 -4.44 -11.30
CA LEU A 173 10.74 -4.63 -10.16
C LEU A 173 9.51 -3.74 -10.34
N CYS A 174 8.32 -4.26 -10.03
CA CYS A 174 7.11 -3.46 -9.91
C CYS A 174 6.55 -3.58 -8.50
N ILE A 175 6.29 -2.43 -7.86
CA ILE A 175 5.51 -2.36 -6.63
C ILE A 175 4.11 -1.89 -7.00
N GLY A 176 3.15 -2.81 -6.94
CA GLY A 176 1.73 -2.52 -7.07
C GLY A 176 1.10 -2.25 -5.72
N VAL A 177 0.31 -1.18 -5.64
CA VAL A 177 -0.40 -0.79 -4.42
C VAL A 177 -1.86 -0.58 -4.75
N GLN A 178 -2.74 -1.19 -3.95
CA GLN A 178 -4.18 -0.92 -3.99
C GLN A 178 -4.61 -0.38 -2.63
N PHE A 179 -5.32 0.75 -2.60
CA PHE A 179 -5.79 1.35 -1.35
C PHE A 179 -7.17 1.99 -1.47
N HIS A 180 -7.91 2.06 -0.37
CA HIS A 180 -9.21 2.72 -0.33
C HIS A 180 -9.04 4.22 -0.08
N HIS A 181 -9.61 5.06 -0.95
CA HIS A 181 -9.42 6.52 -0.89
C HIS A 181 -10.06 7.17 0.36
N VAL A 182 -10.88 6.40 1.10
CA VAL A 182 -11.45 6.81 2.39
C VAL A 182 -10.39 6.91 3.49
N ALA A 183 -9.27 6.19 3.36
CA ALA A 183 -8.20 6.16 4.35
C ALA A 183 -7.08 7.14 4.05
N ALA A 184 -6.93 7.56 2.79
CA ALA A 184 -5.88 8.47 2.38
C ALA A 184 -6.28 9.19 1.09
N ASP A 185 -6.11 10.51 1.09
CA ASP A 185 -6.06 11.28 -0.14
C ASP A 185 -4.72 11.09 -0.86
N GLY A 186 -4.54 11.76 -2.00
CA GLY A 186 -3.31 11.68 -2.77
C GLY A 186 -2.07 12.14 -1.98
N MET A 187 -2.22 13.08 -1.06
CA MET A 187 -1.10 13.63 -0.30
C MET A 187 -0.69 12.72 0.85
N ALA A 188 -1.65 12.20 1.61
CA ALA A 188 -1.42 11.19 2.63
C ALA A 188 -0.78 9.93 2.03
N PHE A 189 -1.30 9.44 0.91
CA PHE A 189 -0.73 8.28 0.21
C PHE A 189 0.70 8.53 -0.27
N HIS A 190 0.97 9.71 -0.85
CA HIS A 190 2.32 10.07 -1.26
C HIS A 190 3.28 10.16 -0.08
N GLY A 191 2.83 10.73 1.05
CA GLY A 191 3.59 10.78 2.30
C GLY A 191 3.96 9.38 2.80
N PHE A 192 3.01 8.44 2.80
CA PHE A 192 3.26 7.03 3.13
C PHE A 192 4.34 6.42 2.24
N MET A 193 4.22 6.56 0.92
CA MET A 193 5.20 6.01 -0.03
C MET A 193 6.60 6.60 0.17
N LYS A 194 6.71 7.91 0.43
CA LYS A 194 8.00 8.57 0.70
C LYS A 194 8.64 8.05 1.99
N LEU A 195 7.87 7.94 3.07
CA LEU A 195 8.36 7.42 4.35
C LEU A 195 8.83 5.98 4.20
N TRP A 196 8.02 5.13 3.56
CA TRP A 196 8.39 3.73 3.33
C TRP A 196 9.68 3.59 2.52
N ALA A 197 9.81 4.35 1.42
CA ALA A 197 11.03 4.35 0.62
C ALA A 197 12.27 4.86 1.39
N ALA A 198 12.10 5.88 2.23
CA ALA A 198 13.18 6.39 3.08
C ALA A 198 13.64 5.35 4.11
N LEU A 199 12.70 4.68 4.79
CA LEU A 199 12.99 3.60 5.74
C LEU A 199 13.69 2.42 5.07
N LEU A 200 13.25 2.03 3.86
CA LEU A 200 13.89 0.97 3.08
C LEU A 200 15.34 1.32 2.74
N ARG A 201 15.59 2.56 2.30
CA ARG A 201 16.93 3.06 2.02
C ARG A 201 17.83 3.03 3.26
N SER A 202 17.36 3.54 4.40
CA SER A 202 18.14 3.56 5.64
C SER A 202 18.50 2.14 6.11
N ALA A 203 17.56 1.19 5.98
CA ALA A 203 17.79 -0.21 6.31
C ALA A 203 18.84 -0.86 5.38
N ALA A 204 18.90 -0.47 4.11
CA ALA A 204 19.89 -0.98 3.15
C ALA A 204 21.29 -0.41 3.38
N THR A 205 21.42 0.82 3.88
CA THR A 205 22.72 1.47 4.15
C THR A 205 23.27 1.18 5.55
N GLY A 206 22.62 0.32 6.34
CA GLY A 206 23.05 0.00 7.72
C GLY A 206 22.93 1.17 8.70
N GLY A 207 22.14 2.19 8.37
CA GLY A 207 21.93 3.33 9.25
C GLY A 207 20.97 2.96 10.38
N ASP A 208 21.34 3.27 11.62
CA ASP A 208 20.47 3.11 12.78
C ASP A 208 19.13 3.83 12.56
N ALA A 209 18.05 3.15 12.95
CA ALA A 209 16.67 3.64 12.81
C ALA A 209 16.44 5.04 13.45
N GLY A 210 17.34 5.49 14.34
CA GLY A 210 17.32 6.81 14.95
C GLY A 210 17.61 7.98 14.00
N ALA A 211 18.13 7.75 12.79
CA ALA A 211 18.29 8.80 11.79
C ALA A 211 16.95 9.16 11.10
N CYS A 212 15.93 8.30 11.18
CA CYS A 212 14.63 8.56 10.55
C CYS A 212 13.73 9.50 11.37
N ASP A 213 13.96 9.61 12.69
CA ASP A 213 13.35 10.67 13.52
C ASP A 213 13.84 12.07 13.12
N GLN A 214 15.01 12.15 12.45
CA GLN A 214 15.57 13.38 11.89
C GLN A 214 15.14 13.66 10.44
N LEU A 215 14.33 12.79 9.81
CA LEU A 215 13.45 13.23 8.72
C LEU A 215 12.27 13.99 9.35
N SER A 216 12.60 14.99 10.14
CA SER A 216 11.74 16.10 10.50
C SER A 216 11.45 16.85 9.20
N LEU A 217 10.51 16.33 8.40
CA LEU A 217 9.70 17.23 7.60
C LEU A 217 9.13 18.22 8.61
N PRO A 218 9.44 19.52 8.51
CA PRO A 218 9.10 20.47 9.55
C PRO A 218 7.60 20.39 9.78
N ALA A 219 7.21 19.90 10.96
CA ALA A 219 5.82 19.90 11.40
C ALA A 219 5.23 21.32 11.36
N ASP A 220 6.10 22.33 11.47
CA ASP A 220 5.74 23.73 11.61
C ASP A 220 5.53 24.49 10.28
N HIS A 221 5.85 23.90 9.13
CA HIS A 221 5.59 24.54 7.83
C HIS A 221 4.47 23.91 7.01
N LEU A 222 3.79 22.96 7.62
CA LEU A 222 2.76 22.18 6.99
C LEU A 222 1.37 22.63 7.50
N GLN A 223 1.27 23.13 8.75
CA GLN A 223 0.03 23.67 9.37
C GLN A 223 -0.73 24.75 8.58
N HIS A 224 -0.09 25.48 7.67
CA HIS A 224 -0.71 26.63 6.99
C HIS A 224 -1.22 26.38 5.58
N ARG A 225 -1.15 25.15 5.05
CA ARG A 225 -1.62 24.86 3.68
C ARG A 225 -2.40 23.56 3.47
N PHE A 226 -2.85 22.91 4.53
CA PHE A 226 -3.47 21.59 4.39
C PHE A 226 -4.95 21.59 4.06
N GLY A 227 -5.23 21.01 2.88
CA GLY A 227 -6.53 20.44 2.55
C GLY A 227 -6.84 19.24 3.44
N PHE A 228 -8.12 19.10 3.73
CA PHE A 228 -8.68 18.19 4.72
C PHE A 228 -8.71 16.73 4.21
N SER A 229 -7.90 15.85 4.81
CA SER A 229 -8.21 14.45 5.17
C SER A 229 -7.02 13.81 5.92
N LEU A 230 -7.36 13.14 7.02
CA LEU A 230 -6.62 12.23 7.92
C LEU A 230 -5.26 12.54 8.57
N ILE A 231 -4.57 13.68 8.37
CA ILE A 231 -3.29 13.94 9.09
C ILE A 231 -3.32 15.21 9.95
N GLU A 232 -4.31 15.37 10.81
CA GLU A 232 -4.19 16.38 11.91
C GLU A 232 -4.74 15.97 13.27
N LYS A 233 -5.45 14.84 13.45
CA LYS A 233 -6.11 14.55 14.74
C LYS A 233 -5.57 13.37 15.55
N GLY A 234 -4.48 12.75 15.11
CA GLY A 234 -3.77 11.71 15.89
C GLY A 234 -2.57 12.22 16.70
N PHE A 235 -2.28 13.53 16.65
CA PHE A 235 -1.17 14.15 17.37
C PHE A 235 -1.67 15.42 18.07
N ALA A 236 -2.31 15.24 19.21
CA ALA A 236 -2.45 16.24 20.25
C ALA A 236 -2.34 15.53 21.60
#